data_AF-A0A927IFU3-F1
#
_entry.id   AF-A0A927IFU3-F1
#
_cell.length_a   1.000
_cell.length_b   1.000
_cell.length_c   1.000
_cell.angle_alpha   90.00
_cell.angle_beta   90.00
_cell.angle_gamma   90.00
#
_symmetry.space_group_name_H-M   'P 1'
#
loop_
_entity.id
_entity.type
_entity.pdbx_description
1 polymer ?
#
loop_
_entity_poly.entity_id
_entity_poly.type
_entity_poly.pdbx_seq_one_letter_code
_entity_poly.pdbx_strand_id
1 'polypeptide(L)'
;MKTLLAVAVALAATCLAQAQQERIIVYPVEAIADGARFSKQKFNETYPGIDVTQYGLSDEGWYIRYKHELLTYLYGPLEDLNYARRQKKLLEEIRLSVVLKNPSLSSSTVDIIRFDFNATPDNMGVAEDIDNPYLIPELTGEEGKK
;
A
#
# COMPACT_ATOMS: atom_id res chain seq x y z
N MET A 1 40.88 -14.63 25.07
CA MET A 1 39.49 -14.92 25.49
C MET A 1 38.52 -13.74 25.35
N LYS A 2 38.93 -12.57 24.84
CA LYS A 2 38.05 -11.39 24.64
C LYS A 2 37.44 -11.27 23.23
N THR A 3 37.96 -12.02 22.25
CA THR A 3 37.51 -11.98 20.85
C THR A 3 36.32 -12.91 20.55
N LEU A 4 36.11 -13.95 21.35
CA LEU A 4 34.99 -14.89 21.17
C LEU A 4 33.64 -14.30 21.62
N LEU A 5 33.65 -13.32 22.53
CA LEU A 5 32.42 -12.69 23.04
C LEU A 5 31.83 -11.67 22.05
N ALA A 6 32.66 -11.03 21.21
CA ALA A 6 32.23 -10.02 20.26
C ALA A 6 31.48 -10.61 19.04
N VAL A 7 31.83 -11.84 18.64
CA VAL A 7 31.18 -12.52 17.52
C VAL A 7 29.76 -13.00 17.88
N ALA A 8 29.54 -13.41 19.13
CA ALA A 8 28.23 -13.85 19.60
C ALA A 8 27.19 -12.70 19.66
N VAL A 9 27.63 -11.48 19.96
CA VAL A 9 26.74 -10.29 19.97
C VAL A 9 26.39 -9.83 18.56
N ALA A 10 27.30 -9.99 17.59
CA ALA A 10 27.04 -9.65 16.19
C ALA A 10 26.03 -10.61 15.52
N LEU A 11 26.03 -11.90 15.87
CA LEU A 11 25.06 -12.87 15.34
C LEU A 11 23.65 -12.75 15.97
N ALA A 12 23.53 -12.21 17.18
CA ALA A 12 22.23 -12.00 17.80
C ALA A 12 21.46 -10.81 17.19
N ALA A 13 22.17 -9.80 16.67
CA ALA A 13 21.55 -8.62 16.06
C ALA A 13 21.01 -8.88 14.64
N THR A 14 21.56 -9.85 13.91
CA THR A 14 21.08 -10.18 12.54
C THR A 14 19.81 -11.02 12.54
N CYS A 15 19.52 -11.80 13.60
CA CYS A 15 18.28 -12.58 13.69
C CYS A 15 17.03 -11.72 13.98
N LEU A 16 17.18 -10.53 14.58
CA LEU A 16 16.05 -9.65 14.92
C LEU A 16 15.54 -8.82 13.74
N ALA A 17 16.35 -8.65 12.68
CA ALA A 17 15.94 -7.95 11.47
C ALA A 17 15.02 -8.79 10.55
N GLN A 18 14.92 -10.10 10.78
CA GLN A 18 14.15 -11.02 9.94
C GLN A 18 12.67 -11.16 10.32
N ALA A 19 12.17 -10.39 11.29
CA ALA A 19 10.81 -10.58 11.83
C ALA A 19 9.83 -9.43 11.52
N GLN A 20 10.21 -8.47 10.69
CA GLN A 20 9.31 -7.41 10.24
C GLN A 20 8.56 -7.86 8.99
N GLN A 21 7.55 -8.72 9.18
CA GLN A 21 6.67 -9.16 8.10
C GLN A 21 5.70 -8.03 7.71
N GLU A 22 5.58 -7.76 6.41
CA GLU A 22 4.58 -6.84 5.88
C GLU A 22 3.18 -7.37 6.19
N ARG A 23 2.36 -6.56 6.84
CA ARG A 23 0.97 -6.86 7.16
C ARG A 23 0.06 -6.36 6.05
N ILE A 24 -0.73 -7.26 5.47
CA ILE A 24 -1.64 -6.95 4.37
C ILE A 24 -3.09 -7.12 4.85
N ILE A 25 -3.87 -6.05 4.81
CA ILE A 25 -5.28 -6.06 5.21
C ILE A 25 -6.15 -5.65 4.02
N VAL A 26 -7.19 -6.44 3.73
CA VAL A 26 -8.18 -6.14 2.70
C VAL A 26 -9.41 -5.53 3.34
N TYR A 27 -9.91 -4.45 2.73
CA TYR A 27 -11.15 -3.77 3.06
C TYR A 27 -12.05 -3.69 1.84
N PRO A 28 -13.38 -3.59 2.03
CA PRO A 28 -14.29 -3.23 0.96
C PRO A 28 -14.02 -1.78 0.51
N VAL A 29 -14.39 -1.43 -0.74
CA VAL A 29 -14.05 -0.13 -1.34
C VAL A 29 -14.69 1.06 -0.60
N GLU A 30 -15.87 0.85 -0.01
CA GLU A 30 -16.62 1.86 0.74
C GLU A 30 -15.82 2.38 1.95
N ALA A 31 -14.89 1.58 2.46
CA ALA A 31 -14.01 1.96 3.57
C ALA A 31 -13.13 3.17 3.22
N ILE A 32 -12.84 3.44 1.94
CA ILE A 32 -12.09 4.65 1.55
C ILE A 32 -12.86 5.91 1.96
N ALA A 33 -14.13 6.01 1.54
CA ALA A 33 -14.95 7.19 1.79
C ALA A 33 -15.26 7.35 3.29
N ASP A 34 -15.51 6.25 3.98
CA ASP A 34 -15.81 6.28 5.42
C ASP A 34 -14.56 6.51 6.28
N GLY A 35 -13.37 6.13 5.81
CA GLY A 35 -12.10 6.42 6.50
C GLY A 35 -11.83 7.92 6.68
N ALA A 36 -12.39 8.77 5.81
CA ALA A 36 -12.33 10.23 5.96
C ALA A 36 -13.34 10.78 6.98
N ARG A 37 -14.38 10.01 7.31
CA ARG A 37 -15.56 10.47 8.06
C ARG A 37 -15.62 9.90 9.46
N PHE A 38 -15.21 8.65 9.63
CA PHE A 38 -15.33 7.92 10.89
C PHE A 38 -14.15 8.19 11.81
N SER A 39 -14.42 8.10 13.12
CA SER A 39 -13.34 7.94 14.08
C SER A 39 -12.67 6.59 13.89
N LYS A 40 -11.41 6.44 14.34
CA LYS A 40 -10.68 5.17 14.28
C LYS A 40 -11.46 4.01 14.91
N GLN A 41 -12.10 4.23 16.05
CA GLN A 41 -12.90 3.21 16.72
C GLN A 41 -14.08 2.79 15.84
N LYS A 42 -14.86 3.75 15.34
CA LYS A 42 -16.03 3.45 14.51
C LYS A 42 -15.64 2.77 13.20
N PHE A 43 -14.53 3.20 12.60
CA PHE A 43 -13.96 2.56 11.41
C PHE A 43 -13.65 1.09 11.69
N ASN A 44 -12.91 0.77 12.75
CA ASN A 44 -12.52 -0.60 13.08
C ASN A 44 -13.74 -1.50 13.42
N GLU A 45 -14.77 -0.94 14.04
CA GLU A 45 -16.02 -1.66 14.33
C GLU A 45 -16.82 -1.95 13.05
N THR A 46 -16.81 -1.03 12.09
CA THR A 46 -17.57 -1.15 10.84
C THR A 46 -16.83 -2.01 9.81
N TYR A 47 -15.51 -1.85 9.75
CA TYR A 47 -14.61 -2.50 8.82
C TYR A 47 -13.49 -3.19 9.61
N PRO A 48 -13.69 -4.44 10.06
CA PRO A 48 -12.66 -5.19 10.79
C PRO A 48 -11.45 -5.53 9.89
N GLY A 49 -11.66 -5.59 8.57
CA GLY A 49 -10.65 -5.98 7.59
C GLY A 49 -10.36 -7.48 7.59
N ILE A 50 -9.79 -7.96 6.49
CA ILE A 50 -9.34 -9.35 6.33
C ILE A 50 -7.82 -9.35 6.27
N ASP A 51 -7.17 -9.98 7.24
CA ASP A 51 -5.71 -10.13 7.26
C ASP A 51 -5.29 -11.26 6.32
N VAL A 52 -4.64 -10.90 5.21
CA VAL A 52 -4.23 -11.84 4.14
C VAL A 52 -2.72 -12.08 4.13
N THR A 53 -2.01 -11.62 5.16
CA THR A 53 -0.55 -11.66 5.26
C THR A 53 0.05 -13.05 5.00
N GLN A 54 -0.64 -14.13 5.39
CA GLN A 54 -0.14 -15.50 5.26
C GLN A 54 -0.65 -16.25 4.01
N TYR A 55 -1.78 -15.83 3.45
CA TYR A 55 -2.53 -16.62 2.46
C TYR A 55 -2.73 -15.91 1.12
N GLY A 56 -2.42 -14.62 1.03
CA GLY A 56 -2.62 -13.82 -0.17
C GLY A 56 -4.09 -13.52 -0.47
N LEU A 57 -4.34 -12.91 -1.64
CA LEU A 57 -5.68 -12.55 -2.09
C LEU A 57 -6.46 -13.76 -2.59
N SER A 58 -7.76 -13.76 -2.31
CA SER A 58 -8.70 -14.81 -2.72
C SER A 58 -9.56 -14.44 -3.93
N ASP A 59 -9.62 -13.17 -4.30
CA ASP A 59 -10.59 -12.67 -5.28
C ASP A 59 -9.87 -11.85 -6.35
N GLU A 60 -10.13 -12.17 -7.62
CA GLU A 60 -9.57 -11.44 -8.76
C GLU A 60 -10.23 -10.06 -8.91
N GLY A 61 -9.45 -9.12 -9.44
CA GLY A 61 -9.95 -7.79 -9.75
C GLY A 61 -8.93 -6.69 -9.49
N TRP A 62 -9.41 -5.46 -9.59
CA TRP A 62 -8.63 -4.26 -9.29
C TRP A 62 -8.70 -3.95 -7.81
N TYR A 63 -7.56 -3.61 -7.23
CA TYR A 63 -7.45 -3.14 -5.86
C TYR A 63 -6.76 -1.77 -5.85
N ILE A 64 -7.26 -0.88 -5.01
CA ILE A 64 -6.53 0.31 -4.63
C ILE A 64 -5.63 -0.08 -3.46
N ARG A 65 -4.33 0.12 -3.60
CA ARG A 65 -3.34 -0.20 -2.59
C ARG A 65 -2.86 1.06 -1.91
N TYR A 66 -2.95 1.10 -0.58
CA TYR A 66 -2.24 2.05 0.27
C TYR A 66 -1.08 1.33 0.96
N LYS A 67 0.12 1.90 0.90
CA LYS A 67 1.31 1.35 1.57
C LYS A 67 1.97 2.38 2.47
N HIS A 68 2.33 1.98 3.68
CA HIS A 68 3.17 2.76 4.58
C HIS A 68 4.01 1.83 5.45
N GLU A 69 5.34 1.94 5.35
CA GLU A 69 6.28 1.04 6.03
C GLU A 69 5.96 -0.45 5.75
N LEU A 70 5.62 -1.21 6.79
CA LEU A 70 5.30 -2.63 6.76
C LEU A 70 3.80 -2.89 6.73
N LEU A 71 2.99 -1.89 6.38
CA LEU A 71 1.54 -1.98 6.35
C LEU A 71 1.03 -1.71 4.95
N THR A 72 0.25 -2.66 4.44
CA THR A 72 -0.44 -2.55 3.16
C THR A 72 -1.94 -2.72 3.39
N TYR A 73 -2.72 -1.76 2.91
CA TYR A 73 -4.16 -1.85 2.82
C TYR A 73 -4.59 -1.99 1.37
N LEU A 74 -5.48 -2.94 1.11
CA LEU A 74 -6.07 -3.18 -0.19
C LEU A 74 -7.57 -2.90 -0.12
N TYR A 75 -8.09 -2.12 -1.05
CA TYR A 75 -9.51 -1.78 -1.15
C TYR A 75 -10.07 -2.36 -2.45
N GLY A 76 -10.97 -3.34 -2.34
CA GLY A 76 -11.51 -4.08 -3.50
C GLY A 76 -12.05 -5.46 -3.11
N PRO A 77 -12.21 -6.38 -4.09
CA PRO A 77 -11.91 -6.22 -5.52
C PRO A 77 -12.90 -5.30 -6.24
N LEU A 78 -12.46 -4.69 -7.34
CA LEU A 78 -13.27 -3.89 -8.26
C LEU A 78 -13.19 -4.45 -9.68
N GLU A 79 -14.30 -4.42 -10.40
CA GLU A 79 -14.36 -4.90 -11.79
C GLU A 79 -13.89 -3.84 -12.80
N ASP A 80 -14.24 -2.57 -12.58
CA ASP A 80 -13.98 -1.45 -13.50
C ASP A 80 -12.73 -0.64 -13.09
N LEU A 81 -11.73 -0.61 -13.97
CA LEU A 81 -10.51 0.19 -13.80
C LEU A 81 -10.82 1.70 -13.70
N ASN A 82 -11.83 2.22 -14.40
CA ASN A 82 -12.16 3.64 -14.31
C ASN A 82 -12.76 3.98 -12.95
N TYR A 83 -13.56 3.09 -12.36
CA TYR A 83 -14.00 3.22 -10.99
C TYR A 83 -12.81 3.13 -10.01
N ALA A 84 -11.89 2.18 -10.21
CA ALA A 84 -10.68 2.08 -9.40
C ALA A 84 -9.83 3.37 -9.42
N ARG A 85 -9.68 4.01 -10.59
CA ARG A 85 -9.01 5.33 -10.74
C ARG A 85 -9.69 6.43 -9.93
N ARG A 86 -11.03 6.49 -9.95
CA ARG A 86 -11.77 7.47 -9.12
C ARG A 86 -11.54 7.25 -7.63
N GLN A 87 -11.54 5.98 -7.19
CA GLN A 87 -11.31 5.63 -5.80
C GLN A 87 -9.86 5.86 -5.36
N LYS A 88 -8.88 5.57 -6.23
CA LYS A 88 -7.46 5.95 -6.01
C LYS A 88 -7.33 7.45 -5.77
N LYS A 89 -7.95 8.27 -6.61
CA LYS A 89 -7.92 9.73 -6.47
C LYS A 89 -8.48 10.18 -5.12
N LEU A 90 -9.64 9.64 -4.72
CA LEU A 90 -10.23 9.93 -3.41
C LEU A 90 -9.29 9.53 -2.25
N LEU A 91 -8.71 8.33 -2.30
CA LEU A 91 -7.80 7.88 -1.25
C LEU A 91 -6.51 8.73 -1.19
N GLU A 92 -6.01 9.19 -2.33
CA GLU A 92 -4.84 10.05 -2.40
C GLU A 92 -5.13 11.45 -1.80
N GLU A 93 -6.30 12.02 -2.07
CA GLU A 93 -6.74 13.28 -1.45
C GLU A 93 -6.86 13.14 0.08
N ILE A 94 -7.42 12.02 0.55
CA ILE A 94 -7.50 11.70 1.99
C ILE A 94 -6.09 11.58 2.57
N ARG A 95 -5.19 10.81 1.93
CA ARG A 95 -3.81 10.63 2.35
C ARG A 95 -3.10 11.97 2.51
N LEU A 96 -3.17 12.83 1.50
CA LEU A 96 -2.55 14.16 1.55
C LEU A 96 -3.07 14.99 2.73
N SER A 97 -4.39 14.98 2.97
CA SER A 97 -4.98 15.69 4.11
C SER A 97 -4.50 15.17 5.47
N VAL A 98 -4.24 13.87 5.57
CA VAL A 98 -3.74 13.23 6.79
C VAL A 98 -2.24 13.48 6.97
N VAL A 99 -1.44 13.44 5.88
CA VAL A 99 0.00 13.75 5.90
C VAL A 99 0.25 15.19 6.37
N LEU A 100 -0.60 16.14 5.99
CA LEU A 100 -0.50 17.52 6.49
C LEU A 100 -0.62 17.62 8.02
N LYS A 101 -1.41 16.72 8.64
CA LYS A 101 -1.60 16.67 10.10
C LYS A 101 -0.56 15.77 10.77
N ASN A 102 -0.02 14.80 10.04
CA ASN A 102 0.97 13.85 10.52
C ASN A 102 2.06 13.59 9.46
N PRO A 103 3.13 14.41 9.45
CA PRO A 103 4.19 14.32 8.43
C PRO A 103 4.96 13.00 8.40
N SER A 104 4.91 12.19 9.46
CA SER A 104 5.57 10.87 9.46
C SER A 104 5.01 9.94 8.38
N LEU A 105 3.78 10.19 7.92
CA LEU A 105 3.12 9.42 6.88
C LEU A 105 3.51 9.86 5.46
N SER A 106 4.41 10.84 5.29
CA SER A 106 4.78 11.40 3.98
C SER A 106 5.33 10.38 2.98
N SER A 107 5.97 9.30 3.47
CA SER A 107 6.48 8.19 2.65
C SER A 107 5.39 7.21 2.18
N SER A 108 4.14 7.40 2.61
CA SER A 108 3.04 6.52 2.19
C SER A 108 2.63 6.75 0.74
N THR A 109 2.24 5.69 0.05
CA THR A 109 1.89 5.69 -1.37
C THR A 109 0.50 5.13 -1.62
N VAL A 110 -0.14 5.54 -2.72
CA VAL A 110 -1.37 4.94 -3.24
C VAL A 110 -1.21 4.57 -4.71
N ASP A 111 -1.54 3.34 -5.05
CA ASP A 111 -1.47 2.80 -6.41
C ASP A 111 -2.63 1.85 -6.74
N ILE A 112 -2.78 1.46 -8.00
CA ILE A 112 -3.77 0.47 -8.44
C ILE A 112 -3.03 -0.78 -8.88
N ILE A 113 -3.44 -1.93 -8.34
CA ILE A 113 -2.94 -3.24 -8.73
C ILE A 113 -4.07 -4.10 -9.27
N ARG A 114 -3.75 -5.01 -10.19
CA ARG A 114 -4.66 -6.08 -10.61
C ARG A 114 -4.20 -7.39 -9.99
N PHE A 115 -5.12 -8.10 -9.34
CA PHE A 115 -4.91 -9.48 -8.95
C PHE A 115 -5.66 -10.40 -9.91
N ASP A 116 -4.96 -11.40 -10.43
CA ASP A 116 -5.43 -12.38 -11.41
C ASP A 116 -4.70 -13.70 -11.12
N PHE A 117 -5.43 -14.80 -10.94
CA PHE A 117 -4.85 -16.12 -10.65
C PHE A 117 -4.00 -16.64 -11.81
N ASN A 118 -4.25 -16.15 -13.03
CA ASN A 118 -3.52 -16.50 -14.24
C ASN A 118 -2.50 -15.43 -14.63
N ALA A 119 -2.03 -14.63 -13.67
CA ALA A 119 -1.07 -13.59 -13.95
C ALA A 119 0.25 -14.17 -14.51
N THR A 120 0.60 -13.79 -15.74
CA THR A 120 1.92 -13.92 -16.35
C THR A 120 2.67 -12.58 -16.21
N PRO A 121 4.01 -12.55 -16.36
CA PRO A 121 4.76 -11.29 -16.40
C PRO A 121 4.20 -10.26 -17.39
N ASP A 122 3.56 -10.71 -18.48
CA ASP A 122 2.99 -9.85 -19.53
C ASP A 122 1.63 -9.23 -19.18
N ASN A 123 0.90 -9.77 -18.20
CA ASN A 123 -0.42 -9.27 -17.78
C ASN A 123 -0.45 -8.80 -16.30
N MET A 124 0.70 -8.86 -15.61
CA MET A 124 0.89 -8.36 -14.25
C MET A 124 0.92 -6.82 -14.28
N GLY A 125 -0.26 -6.21 -14.35
CA GLY A 125 -0.41 -4.76 -14.43
C GLY A 125 -0.25 -4.09 -13.06
N VAL A 126 0.87 -3.38 -12.86
CA VAL A 126 0.79 -2.10 -12.16
C VAL A 126 0.22 -1.14 -13.20
N ALA A 127 -1.00 -0.65 -13.00
CA ALA A 127 -1.52 0.36 -13.90
C ALA A 127 -0.72 1.63 -13.67
N GLU A 128 0.23 1.94 -14.56
CA GLU A 128 0.91 3.23 -14.58
C GLU A 128 -0.17 4.31 -14.75
N ASP A 129 -0.31 5.14 -13.73
CA ASP A 129 -1.22 6.27 -13.74
C ASP A 129 -0.52 7.42 -14.48
N ILE A 130 -0.48 7.32 -15.81
CA ILE A 130 0.15 8.31 -16.72
C ILE A 130 -0.46 9.71 -16.50
N ASP A 131 -1.69 9.79 -16.00
CA ASP A 131 -2.40 11.02 -15.68
C ASP A 131 -2.27 11.45 -14.21
N ASN A 132 -1.38 10.83 -13.41
CA ASN A 132 -1.18 11.19 -12.01
C ASN A 132 -0.53 12.58 -11.91
N PRO A 133 -1.25 13.64 -11.47
CA PRO A 133 -0.70 14.98 -11.37
C PRO A 133 0.38 15.11 -10.27
N TYR A 134 0.62 14.05 -9.49
CA TYR A 134 1.66 13.96 -8.47
C TYR A 134 2.87 13.10 -8.87
N LEU A 135 2.94 12.61 -10.12
CA LEU A 135 4.20 12.11 -10.65
C LEU A 135 5.16 13.29 -10.76
N ILE A 136 6.15 13.33 -9.88
CA ILE A 136 7.23 14.32 -9.94
C ILE A 136 8.00 14.03 -11.24
N PRO A 137 8.05 14.96 -12.20
CA PRO A 137 8.67 14.71 -13.52
C PRO A 137 10.13 14.25 -13.44
N GLU A 138 10.82 14.60 -12.34
CA GLU A 138 12.20 14.20 -12.08
C GLU A 138 12.40 12.68 -11.89
N LEU A 139 11.33 11.88 -11.74
CA LEU A 139 11.41 10.42 -11.65
C LEU A 139 11.03 9.70 -12.94
N THR A 140 10.49 10.38 -13.95
CA THR A 140 10.08 9.77 -15.23
C THR A 140 11.12 9.93 -16.34
N GLY A 141 12.27 10.54 -16.06
CA GLY A 141 13.39 10.63 -17.01
C GLY A 141 13.11 11.48 -18.26
N GLU A 142 12.00 12.22 -18.29
CA GLU A 142 11.75 13.16 -19.38
C GLU A 142 12.54 14.45 -19.12
N GLU A 143 13.80 14.45 -19.55
CA GLU A 143 14.54 15.69 -19.76
C GLU A 143 13.74 16.57 -20.73
N GLY A 144 13.19 17.66 -20.21
CA GLY A 144 12.43 18.64 -20.97
C GLY A 144 13.25 19.14 -22.16
N LYS A 145 12.86 18.70 -23.36
CA LYS A 145 13.27 19.37 -24.60
C LYS A 145 12.51 20.69 -24.68
N LYS A 146 13.25 21.78 -24.48
CA LYS A 146 12.87 23.14 -24.89
C LYS A 146 12.62 23.22 -26.39
#